data_AF-W1IRK0-F1
#
_entry.id   AF-W1IRK0-F1
#
_cell.length_a   1.000
_cell.length_b   1.000
_cell.length_c   1.000
_cell.angle_alpha   90.00
_cell.angle_beta   90.00
_cell.angle_gamma   90.00
#
_symmetry.space_group_name_H-M   'P 1'
#
loop_
_entity.id
_entity.type
_entity.pdbx_description
1 polymer ?
#
loop_
_entity_poly.entity_id
_entity_poly.type
_entity_poly.pdbx_seq_one_letter_code
_entity_poly.pdbx_strand_id
1 'polypeptide(L)'
;MITSLINRGITVSPTDLAKEFVSMYGRSGLGRVRTILSQNEIKVTERELALVHGHCMTMYNRICRKLNQDYFEPEQLATIYPLEKASA
;
A
#
# COMPACT_ATOMS: atom_id res chain seq x y z
N MET A 1 -3.64 12.75 5.21
CA MET A 1 -4.44 11.96 6.17
C MET A 1 -5.41 11.14 5.35
N ILE A 2 -5.50 9.82 5.57
CA ILE A 2 -6.54 9.01 4.95
C ILE A 2 -7.75 9.18 5.83
N THR A 3 -8.69 10.01 5.38
CA THR A 3 -9.81 10.48 6.20
C THR A 3 -10.91 9.44 6.37
N SER A 4 -10.79 8.29 5.71
CA SER A 4 -11.84 7.28 5.59
C SER A 4 -11.56 5.96 6.32
N LEU A 5 -10.47 5.89 7.10
CA LEU A 5 -10.14 4.75 7.96
C LEU A 5 -10.97 4.67 9.26
N ILE A 6 -11.89 5.62 9.47
CA ILE A 6 -12.48 5.86 10.79
C ILE A 6 -14.00 5.63 10.77
N ASN A 7 -14.36 4.35 10.89
CA ASN A 7 -15.41 3.94 11.83
C ASN A 7 -14.84 3.68 13.25
N ARG A 8 -13.54 3.97 13.50
CA ARG A 8 -12.80 3.58 14.73
C ARG A 8 -12.04 4.69 15.49
N GLY A 9 -12.14 5.96 15.13
CA GLY A 9 -11.57 7.08 15.89
C GLY A 9 -10.04 7.26 15.85
N ILE A 10 -9.31 6.50 15.02
CA ILE A 10 -7.83 6.52 14.99
C ILE A 10 -7.32 7.22 13.73
N THR A 11 -6.58 8.31 13.90
CA THR A 11 -5.91 9.04 12.82
C THR A 11 -4.66 8.27 12.35
N VAL A 12 -4.78 7.52 11.25
CA VAL A 12 -3.65 6.76 10.68
C VAL A 12 -3.04 7.52 9.49
N SER A 13 -1.71 7.66 9.46
CA SER A 13 -1.02 8.25 8.32
C SER A 13 -0.90 7.22 7.18
N PRO A 14 -0.88 7.64 5.89
CA PRO A 14 -0.64 6.72 4.77
C PRO A 14 0.62 5.88 4.93
N THR A 15 1.65 6.44 5.56
CA THR A 15 2.92 5.76 5.84
C THR A 15 2.76 4.64 6.86
N ASP A 16 1.99 4.86 7.92
CA ASP A 16 1.81 3.83 8.96
C ASP A 16 0.96 2.68 8.45
N LEU A 17 -0.08 2.99 7.68
CA LEU A 17 -0.86 2.00 6.97
C LEU A 17 0.02 1.18 6.00
N ALA A 18 0.90 1.84 5.25
CA ALA A 18 1.80 1.16 4.33
C ALA A 18 2.82 0.25 5.03
N LYS A 19 3.33 0.63 6.22
CA LYS A 19 4.22 -0.23 7.01
C LYS A 19 3.51 -1.50 7.44
N GLU A 20 2.30 -1.37 7.99
CA GLU A 20 1.49 -2.49 8.44
C GLU A 20 1.17 -3.42 7.27
N PHE A 21 0.77 -2.83 6.14
CA PHE A 21 0.45 -3.53 4.92
C PHE A 21 1.64 -4.36 4.40
N VAL A 22 2.83 -3.76 4.27
CA VAL A 22 4.03 -4.47 3.81
C VAL A 22 4.45 -5.53 4.84
N SER A 23 4.27 -5.28 6.13
CA SER A 23 4.56 -6.27 7.18
C SER A 23 3.66 -7.49 7.11
N MET A 24 2.38 -7.33 6.81
CA MET A 24 1.41 -8.43 6.78
C MET A 24 1.42 -9.20 5.46
N TYR A 25 1.51 -8.50 4.33
CA TYR A 25 1.29 -9.08 3.01
C TYR A 25 2.57 -9.16 2.16
N GLY A 26 3.64 -8.49 2.58
CA GLY A 26 4.91 -8.45 1.86
C GLY A 26 4.75 -8.03 0.40
N ARG A 27 5.53 -8.67 -0.47
CA ARG A 27 5.52 -8.45 -1.93
C ARG A 27 4.13 -8.71 -2.55
N SER A 28 3.41 -9.72 -2.06
CA SER A 28 2.12 -10.15 -2.62
C SER A 28 1.01 -9.11 -2.43
N GLY A 29 1.14 -8.26 -1.41
CA GLY A 29 0.21 -7.18 -1.15
C GLY A 29 0.33 -6.01 -2.13
N LEU A 30 1.50 -5.78 -2.73
CA LEU A 30 1.76 -4.55 -3.50
C LEU A 30 0.80 -4.36 -4.67
N GLY A 31 0.40 -5.45 -5.33
CA GLY A 31 -0.60 -5.43 -6.40
C GLY A 31 -2.03 -5.67 -5.92
N ARG A 32 -2.26 -5.70 -4.61
CA ARG A 32 -3.55 -6.07 -3.98
C ARG A 32 -4.07 -5.03 -2.97
N VAL A 33 -3.53 -3.81 -3.03
CA VAL A 33 -3.83 -2.74 -2.06
C VAL A 33 -5.32 -2.42 -1.99
N ARG A 34 -6.02 -2.34 -3.12
CA ARG A 34 -7.45 -2.04 -3.13
C ARG A 34 -8.23 -3.19 -2.50
N THR A 35 -7.96 -4.42 -2.92
CA THR A 35 -8.65 -5.61 -2.42
C THR A 35 -8.48 -5.75 -0.92
N ILE A 36 -7.25 -5.58 -0.42
CA ILE A 36 -6.95 -5.68 1.02
C ILE A 36 -7.65 -4.57 1.81
N LEU A 37 -7.63 -3.32 1.33
CA LEU A 37 -8.35 -2.23 1.99
C LEU A 37 -9.86 -2.52 2.04
N SER A 38 -10.44 -2.98 0.93
CA SER A 38 -11.85 -3.35 0.85
C SER A 38 -12.22 -4.51 1.79
N GLN A 39 -11.36 -5.54 1.91
CA GLN A 39 -11.55 -6.67 2.82
C GLN A 39 -11.53 -6.25 4.31
N ASN A 40 -10.82 -5.17 4.62
CA ASN A 40 -10.75 -4.60 5.97
C ASN A 40 -11.80 -3.49 6.18
N GLU A 41 -12.80 -3.38 5.30
CA GLU A 41 -13.87 -2.38 5.34
C GLU A 41 -13.36 -0.93 5.30
N ILE A 42 -12.16 -0.74 4.75
CA ILE A 42 -11.51 0.56 4.60
C ILE A 42 -11.92 1.14 3.25
N LYS A 43 -12.85 2.10 3.27
CA LYS A 43 -13.16 2.90 2.10
C LYS A 43 -12.01 3.87 1.86
N VAL A 44 -11.59 4.09 0.62
CA VAL A 44 -10.61 5.11 0.23
C VAL A 44 -11.03 5.71 -1.11
N THR A 45 -10.72 6.97 -1.33
CA THR A 45 -10.81 7.57 -2.67
C THR A 45 -9.70 7.04 -3.58
N GLU A 46 -9.86 7.14 -4.90
CA GLU A 46 -8.79 6.77 -5.86
C GLU A 46 -7.47 7.51 -5.59
N ARG A 47 -7.56 8.78 -5.17
CA ARG A 47 -6.39 9.58 -4.80
C ARG A 47 -5.70 9.04 -3.55
N GLU A 48 -6.46 8.69 -2.52
CA GLU A 48 -5.91 8.09 -1.31
C GLU A 48 -5.33 6.70 -1.57
N LEU A 49 -5.98 5.90 -2.42
CA LEU A 49 -5.50 4.59 -2.82
C LEU A 49 -4.14 4.69 -3.54
N ALA A 50 -3.99 5.60 -4.50
CA ALA A 50 -2.74 5.84 -5.19
C ALA A 50 -1.62 6.28 -4.22
N LEU A 51 -1.95 7.13 -3.24
CA LEU A 51 -1.02 7.52 -2.18
C LEU A 51 -0.59 6.30 -1.35
N VAL A 52 -1.52 5.50 -0.85
CA VAL A 52 -1.19 4.30 -0.06
C VAL A 52 -0.31 3.34 -0.86
N HIS A 53 -0.67 3.07 -2.11
CA HIS A 53 0.08 2.18 -2.99
C HIS A 53 1.52 2.64 -3.22
N GLY A 54 1.73 3.94 -3.49
CA GLY A 54 3.09 4.50 -3.59
C GLY A 54 3.89 4.41 -2.29
N HIS A 55 3.23 4.62 -1.14
CA HIS A 55 3.86 4.43 0.17
C HIS A 55 4.23 2.97 0.42
N CYS A 56 3.38 2.01 0.02
CA CYS A 56 3.66 0.56 0.13
C CYS A 56 4.90 0.16 -0.68
N MET A 57 5.02 0.61 -1.93
CA MET A 57 6.22 0.35 -2.74
C MET A 57 7.48 0.95 -2.12
N THR A 58 7.40 2.19 -1.66
CA THR A 58 8.52 2.88 -1.01
C THR A 58 8.99 2.13 0.23
N MET A 59 8.05 1.68 1.06
CA MET A 59 8.35 0.93 2.27
C MET A 59 8.93 -0.45 1.97
N TYR A 60 8.38 -1.16 0.98
CA TYR A 60 8.90 -2.43 0.51
C TYR A 60 10.37 -2.32 0.07
N ASN A 61 10.68 -1.36 -0.79
CA ASN A 61 12.06 -1.12 -1.24
C ASN A 61 13.00 -0.74 -0.10
N ARG A 62 12.54 0.09 0.85
CA ARG A 62 13.33 0.41 2.05
C ARG A 62 13.64 -0.83 2.88
N ILE A 63 12.70 -1.76 3.00
CA ILE A 63 12.92 -3.03 3.71
C ILE A 63 13.90 -3.91 2.94
N CYS A 64 13.73 -4.08 1.62
CA CYS A 64 14.69 -4.84 0.79
C CYS A 64 16.11 -4.29 0.91
N ARG A 65 16.29 -2.97 0.81
CA ARG A 65 17.59 -2.30 0.99
C ARG A 65 18.19 -2.57 2.37
N LYS A 66 17.39 -2.49 3.44
CA LYS A 66 17.87 -2.78 4.81
C LYS A 66 18.27 -4.25 5.00
N LEU A 67 17.65 -5.16 4.28
CA LEU A 67 17.91 -6.60 4.35
C LEU A 67 18.96 -7.07 3.33
N ASN A 68 19.61 -6.15 2.60
CA ASN A 68 20.52 -6.47 1.48
C ASN A 68 19.88 -7.43 0.45
N GLN A 69 18.58 -7.28 0.21
CA GLN A 69 17.85 -7.99 -0.83
C GLN A 69 17.77 -7.15 -2.09
N ASP A 70 17.64 -7.82 -3.24
CA ASP A 70 17.38 -7.15 -4.52
C ASP A 70 16.13 -6.27 -4.40
N TYR A 71 16.27 -5.04 -4.88
CA TYR A 71 15.18 -4.07 -4.94
C TYR A 71 15.04 -3.57 -6.37
N PHE A 72 13.84 -3.13 -6.72
CA PHE A 72 13.53 -2.57 -8.02
C PHE A 72 13.32 -1.07 -7.88
N GLU A 73 13.59 -0.28 -8.92
CA GLU A 73 13.22 1.14 -8.88
C GLU A 73 11.69 1.29 -8.81
N PRO A 74 11.16 2.37 -8.20
CA PRO A 74 9.71 2.53 -8.00
C PRO A 74 8.87 2.37 -9.27
N GLU A 75 9.39 2.83 -10.42
CA GLU A 75 8.74 2.71 -11.73
C GLU A 75 8.65 1.25 -12.20
N GLN A 76 9.70 0.46 -11.93
CA GLN A 76 9.71 -0.97 -12.22
C GLN A 76 8.74 -1.71 -11.30
N LEU A 77 8.70 -1.37 -10.00
CA LEU A 77 7.72 -1.93 -9.08
C LEU A 77 6.29 -1.61 -9.51
N ALA A 78 6.01 -0.39 -9.96
CA ALA A 78 4.69 -0.01 -10.45
C ALA A 78 4.27 -0.79 -11.70
N THR A 79 5.24 -1.22 -12.50
CA THR A 79 5.00 -2.08 -13.68
C THR A 79 4.72 -3.53 -13.28
N ILE A 80 5.46 -4.06 -12.28
CA ILE A 80 5.29 -5.43 -11.79
C ILE A 80 4.04 -5.56 -10.91
N TYR A 81 3.72 -4.53 -10.14
CA TYR A 81 2.62 -4.42 -9.20
C TYR A 81 1.75 -3.19 -9.49
N PRO A 82 1.06 -3.18 -10.64
CA PRO A 82 0.19 -2.07 -10.99
C PRO A 82 -0.94 -1.94 -9.96
N LEU A 83 -1.39 -0.70 -9.77
CA LEU A 83 -2.54 -0.44 -8.91
C LEU A 83 -3.78 -1.16 -9.46
N GLU A 84 -4.49 -1.87 -8.60
CA GLU A 84 -5.73 -2.56 -8.98
C GLU A 84 -6.75 -1.56 -9.51
N LYS A 85 -7.23 -1.83 -10.73
CA LYS A 85 -8.36 -1.11 -11.29
C LYS A 85 -9.62 -1.41 -10.48
N ALA A 86 -10.51 -0.44 -10.38
CA ALA A 86 -11.84 -0.72 -9.87
C ALA A 86 -12.49 -1.79 -10.76
N SER A 87 -12.98 -2.87 -10.15
CA SER A 87 -13.84 -3.82 -10.85
C SER A 87 -15.12 -3.07 -11.23
N ALA A 88 -15.43 -3.06 -12.53
CA ALA A 88 -16.66 -2.45 -13.07
C ALA A 88 -17.91 -3.18 -12.57
#